data_AF-A0A7V3BTK8-F1
#
_entry.id   AF-A0A7V3BTK8-F1
#
_cell.length_a   1.000
_cell.length_b   1.000
_cell.length_c   1.000
_cell.angle_alpha   90.00
_cell.angle_beta   90.00
_cell.angle_gamma   90.00
#
_symmetry.space_group_name_H-M   'P 1'
#
loop_
_entity.id
_entity.type
_entity.pdbx_description
1 polymer ?
#
loop_
_entity_poly.entity_id
_entity_poly.type
_entity_poly.pdbx_seq_one_letter_code
_entity_poly.pdbx_strand_id
1 'polypeptide(L)'
;GRLTAPTAPADLWSILGMGVATAGAFVCLLGALQRIGAVRTAIISATEPLSAALLGFLFLGETVTWGVALGGAMILGGAITASLARTVQPQEQQIT
;
A
#
# COMPACT_ATOMS: atom_id res chain seq x y z
N GLY A 1 15.90 -25.53 -8.38
CA GLY A 1 16.01 -24.08 -8.66
C GLY A 1 17.45 -23.68 -8.49
N ARG A 2 18.10 -23.15 -9.53
CA ARG A 2 19.47 -22.66 -9.43
C ARG A 2 19.39 -21.25 -8.86
N LEU A 3 19.94 -21.04 -7.67
CA LEU A 3 20.20 -19.70 -7.12
C LEU A 3 21.36 -19.11 -7.92
N THR A 4 21.08 -18.56 -9.10
CA THR A 4 22.05 -17.79 -9.86
C THR A 4 22.28 -16.49 -9.11
N ALA A 5 23.39 -16.40 -8.39
CA ALA A 5 23.87 -15.12 -7.87
C ALA A 5 23.98 -14.13 -9.04
N PRO A 6 23.65 -12.84 -8.84
CA PRO A 6 23.77 -11.82 -9.89
C PRO A 6 25.24 -11.73 -10.29
N THR A 7 25.59 -12.32 -11.43
CA THR A 7 26.97 -12.36 -11.94
C THR A 7 27.26 -11.15 -12.85
N ALA A 8 26.25 -10.36 -13.21
CA ALA A 8 26.40 -9.16 -14.01
C ALA A 8 26.32 -7.89 -13.12
N PRO A 9 27.18 -6.88 -13.33
CA PRO A 9 27.12 -5.61 -12.60
C PRO A 9 25.82 -4.83 -12.84
N ALA A 10 25.12 -5.09 -13.96
CA ALA A 10 23.80 -4.52 -14.24
C ALA A 10 22.68 -5.06 -13.32
N ASP A 11 22.77 -6.32 -12.87
CA ASP A 11 21.81 -6.90 -11.93
C ASP A 11 21.99 -6.28 -10.54
N LEU A 12 23.24 -5.99 -10.16
CA LEU A 12 23.54 -5.33 -8.88
C LEU A 12 22.93 -3.91 -8.83
N TRP A 13 22.96 -3.18 -9.95
CA TRP A 13 22.32 -1.86 -10.04
C TRP A 13 20.80 -1.94 -9.89
N SER A 14 20.18 -2.94 -10.51
CA SER A 14 18.74 -3.17 -10.40
C SER A 14 18.32 -3.51 -8.96
N ILE A 15 19.10 -4.36 -8.28
CA ILE A 15 18.89 -4.73 -6.88
C ILE A 15 19.05 -3.51 -5.96
N LEU A 16 20.11 -2.71 -6.17
CA LEU A 16 20.34 -1.48 -5.43
C LEU A 16 19.21 -0.47 -5.65
N GLY A 17 18.76 -0.29 -6.89
CA GLY A 17 17.65 0.58 -7.23
C GLY A 17 16.36 0.19 -6.51
N MET A 18 16.03 -1.11 -6.49
CA MET A 18 14.86 -1.63 -5.78
C MET A 18 14.96 -1.45 -4.26
N GLY A 19 16.16 -1.66 -3.71
CA GLY A 19 16.45 -1.43 -2.30
C GLY A 19 16.26 0.03 -1.89
N VAL A 20 16.82 0.98 -2.67
CA VAL A 20 16.68 2.42 -2.43
C VAL A 20 15.22 2.86 -2.56
N ALA A 21 14.52 2.40 -3.59
CA ALA A 21 13.11 2.71 -3.78
C ALA A 21 12.25 2.22 -2.60
N THR A 22 12.50 0.99 -2.14
CA THR A 22 11.80 0.40 -0.98
C THR A 22 12.10 1.18 0.30
N ALA A 23 13.37 1.51 0.55
CA ALA A 23 13.76 2.29 1.72
C ALA A 23 13.11 3.68 1.71
N GLY A 24 13.10 4.36 0.55
CA GLY A 24 12.41 5.64 0.38
C GLY A 24 10.91 5.55 0.65
N ALA A 25 10.24 4.51 0.14
CA ALA A 25 8.82 4.26 0.39
C ALA A 25 8.55 4.07 1.90
N PHE A 26 9.39 3.30 2.59
CA PHE A 26 9.28 3.10 4.05
C PHE A 26 9.49 4.39 4.83
N VAL A 27 10.51 5.19 4.50
CA VAL A 27 10.74 6.49 5.16
C VAL A 27 9.53 7.40 4.97
N CYS A 28 8.94 7.43 3.77
CA CYS A 28 7.74 8.20 3.49
C CYS A 28 6.53 7.68 4.29
N LEU A 29 6.36 6.36 4.38
CA LEU A 29 5.33 5.70 5.18
C LEU A 29 5.45 6.05 6.66
N LEU A 30 6.65 5.94 7.22
CA LEU A 30 6.96 6.31 8.61
C LEU A 30 6.71 7.80 8.86
N GLY A 31 7.12 8.67 7.92
CA GLY A 31 6.85 10.11 7.98
C GLY A 31 5.37 10.45 7.92
N ALA A 32 4.60 9.76 7.07
CA ALA A 32 3.14 9.88 7.02
C ALA A 32 2.52 9.42 8.35
N LEU A 33 2.99 8.29 8.89
CA LEU A 33 2.56 7.77 10.19
C LEU A 33 2.71 8.82 11.30
N GLN A 34 3.84 9.54 11.30
CA GLN A 34 4.16 10.57 12.28
C GLN A 34 3.34 11.86 12.07
N ARG A 35 3.07 12.28 10.82
CA ARG A 35 2.38 13.56 10.53
C ARG A 35 0.86 13.47 10.57
N ILE A 36 0.29 12.40 10.03
CA ILE A 36 -1.17 12.22 9.87
C ILE A 36 -1.73 11.08 10.72
N GLY A 37 -0.87 10.43 11.51
CA GLY A 37 -1.24 9.35 12.42
C GLY A 37 -1.37 7.99 11.72
N ALA A 38 -1.26 6.92 12.51
CA ALA A 38 -1.21 5.55 12.01
C ALA A 38 -2.38 5.17 11.12
N VAL A 39 -3.54 5.75 11.37
CA VAL A 39 -4.75 5.25 10.76
C VAL A 39 -5.20 6.05 9.54
N ARG A 40 -4.89 7.35 9.45
CA ARG A 40 -5.05 8.06 8.17
C ARG A 40 -4.09 7.48 7.14
N THR A 41 -2.89 7.10 7.57
CA THR A 41 -1.92 6.34 6.78
C THR A 41 -2.48 4.97 6.38
N ALA A 42 -3.09 4.22 7.30
CA ALA A 42 -3.71 2.93 6.99
C ALA A 42 -4.87 3.03 5.98
N ILE A 43 -5.71 4.06 6.09
CA ILE A 43 -6.81 4.29 5.12
C ILE A 43 -6.24 4.60 3.73
N ILE A 44 -5.19 5.44 3.65
CA ILE A 44 -4.53 5.76 2.38
C ILE A 44 -3.89 4.51 1.77
N SER A 45 -3.15 3.72 2.56
CA SER A 45 -2.58 2.44 2.11
C SER A 45 -3.65 1.41 1.74
N ALA A 46 -4.84 1.43 2.35
CA ALA A 46 -5.96 0.57 1.95
C ALA A 46 -6.59 1.04 0.62
N THR A 47 -6.46 2.31 0.27
CA THR A 47 -6.94 2.88 -1.00
C THR A 47 -5.96 2.65 -2.15
N GLU A 48 -4.68 2.41 -1.84
CA GLU A 48 -3.63 2.05 -2.78
C GLU A 48 -3.96 0.84 -3.66
N PRO A 49 -4.34 -0.35 -3.14
CA PRO A 49 -4.68 -1.50 -3.97
C PRO A 49 -5.91 -1.28 -4.85
N LEU A 50 -6.86 -0.44 -4.41
CA LEU A 50 -8.01 -0.06 -5.26
C LEU A 50 -7.55 0.79 -6.45
N SER A 51 -6.65 1.74 -6.21
CA SER A 51 -6.08 2.61 -7.24
C SER A 51 -5.23 1.81 -8.22
N ALA A 52 -4.43 0.86 -7.70
CA ALA A 52 -3.65 -0.06 -8.51
C ALA A 52 -4.56 -0.95 -9.38
N ALA A 53 -5.64 -1.51 -8.83
CA ALA A 53 -6.61 -2.31 -9.59
C ALA A 53 -7.33 -1.49 -10.68
N LEU A 54 -7.73 -0.26 -10.37
CA LEU A 54 -8.32 0.67 -11.35
C LEU A 54 -7.36 0.99 -12.49
N LEU A 55 -6.10 1.28 -12.17
CA LEU A 55 -5.06 1.56 -13.17
C LEU A 55 -4.71 0.31 -13.99
N GLY A 56 -4.64 -0.87 -13.37
CA GLY A 56 -4.43 -2.14 -14.08
C GLY A 56 -5.56 -2.45 -15.07
N PHE A 57 -6.81 -2.26 -14.66
CA PHE A 57 -7.96 -2.37 -15.57
C PHE A 57 -7.89 -1.36 -16.73
N LEU A 58 -7.61 -0.09 -16.43
CA LEU A 58 -7.71 1.00 -17.41
C LEU A 58 -6.52 1.06 -18.38
N PHE A 59 -5.30 0.80 -17.92
CA PHE A 59 -4.08 0.92 -18.71
C PHE A 59 -3.53 -0.43 -19.21
N LEU A 60 -3.70 -1.51 -18.43
CA LEU A 60 -3.13 -2.82 -18.77
C LEU A 60 -4.13 -3.70 -19.53
N GLY A 61 -5.40 -3.32 -19.57
CA GLY A 61 -6.47 -4.08 -20.25
C GLY A 61 -6.78 -5.42 -19.56
N GLU A 62 -6.45 -5.55 -18.28
CA GLU A 62 -6.74 -6.77 -17.51
C GLU A 62 -8.23 -7.04 -17.47
N THR A 63 -8.63 -8.27 -17.78
CA THR A 63 -10.03 -8.67 -17.68
C THR A 63 -10.40 -8.83 -16.21
N VAL A 64 -11.29 -7.97 -15.72
CA VAL A 64 -11.82 -8.06 -14.35
C VAL A 64 -12.67 -9.32 -14.26
N THR A 65 -12.04 -10.39 -13.76
CA THR A 65 -12.74 -11.64 -13.45
C THR A 65 -13.55 -11.48 -12.17
N TRP A 66 -14.52 -12.36 -11.95
CA TRP A 66 -15.40 -12.30 -10.79
C TRP A 66 -14.63 -12.35 -9.45
N GLY A 67 -13.48 -13.03 -9.41
CA GLY A 67 -12.60 -13.06 -8.25
C GLY A 67 -11.94 -11.70 -7.96
N VAL A 68 -11.53 -10.96 -8.98
CA VAL A 68 -10.96 -9.60 -8.83
C VAL A 68 -12.02 -8.63 -8.34
N ALA A 69 -13.24 -8.73 -8.86
CA ALA A 69 -14.36 -7.92 -8.40
C ALA A 69 -14.69 -8.19 -6.93
N LEU A 70 -14.72 -9.47 -6.51
CA LEU A 70 -14.97 -9.85 -5.12
C LEU A 70 -13.85 -9.36 -4.19
N GLY A 71 -12.59 -9.53 -4.59
CA GLY A 71 -11.44 -9.02 -3.84
C GLY A 71 -11.46 -7.51 -3.69
N GLY A 72 -11.74 -6.77 -4.77
CA GLY A 72 -11.89 -5.32 -4.75
C GLY A 72 -13.03 -4.85 -3.83
N ALA A 73 -14.18 -5.55 -3.85
CA ALA A 73 -15.30 -5.27 -2.95
C ALA A 73 -14.93 -5.51 -1.47
N MET A 74 -14.16 -6.56 -1.17
CA MET A 74 -13.69 -6.84 0.19
C MET A 74 -12.74 -5.75 0.71
N ILE A 75 -11.81 -5.29 -0.14
CA ILE A 75 -10.88 -4.21 0.18
C ILE A 75 -11.65 -2.91 0.46
N LEU A 76 -12.59 -2.56 -0.41
CA LEU A 76 -13.46 -1.39 -0.25
C LEU A 76 -14.26 -1.47 1.05
N GLY A 77 -14.89 -2.61 1.33
CA GLY A 77 -15.66 -2.84 2.55
C GLY A 77 -14.81 -2.68 3.81
N GLY A 78 -13.60 -3.24 3.82
CA GLY A 78 -12.64 -3.09 4.91
C GLY A 78 -12.21 -1.64 5.12
N ALA A 79 -11.86 -0.94 4.05
CA ALA A 79 -11.44 0.46 4.10
C ALA A 79 -12.57 1.38 4.62
N ILE A 80 -13.80 1.20 4.13
CA ILE A 80 -14.97 1.96 4.58
C ILE A 80 -15.26 1.67 6.06
N THR A 81 -15.24 0.40 6.48
CA THR A 81 -15.49 0.01 7.88
C THR A 81 -14.43 0.60 8.81
N ALA A 82 -13.15 0.53 8.43
CA ALA A 82 -12.06 1.13 9.19
C ALA A 82 -12.15 2.67 9.25
N SER A 83 -12.64 3.30 8.18
CA SER A 83 -12.85 4.74 8.12
C SER A 83 -14.04 5.19 8.99
N LEU A 84 -15.13 4.40 9.02
CA LEU A 84 -16.33 4.70 9.81
C LEU A 84 -16.15 4.40 11.30
N ALA A 85 -15.44 3.31 11.66
CA ALA A 85 -15.16 2.97 13.06
C ALA A 85 -14.36 4.06 13.80
N ARG A 86 -13.68 4.94 13.06
CA ARG A 86 -12.85 6.01 13.59
C ARG A 86 -13.61 7.26 14.03
N THR A 87 -14.85 7.48 13.60
CA THR A 87 -15.63 8.62 14.15
C THR A 87 -15.90 8.46 15.65
N VAL A 88 -15.60 7.30 16.23
CA VAL A 88 -15.84 6.93 17.63
C VAL A 88 -14.53 6.79 18.44
N GLN A 89 -13.41 7.40 18.02
CA GLN A 89 -12.26 7.62 18.91
C GLN A 89 -12.21 9.09 19.36
N PRO A 90 -12.85 9.43 20.50
CA PRO A 90 -12.55 10.66 21.23
C PRO A 90 -11.05 10.73 21.52
N GLN A 91 -10.49 11.91 21.29
CA GLN A 91 -9.18 12.31 21.78
C GLN A 91 -9.19 12.36 23.32
N GLU A 92 -9.19 11.22 23.99
CA GLU A 92 -8.71 11.13 25.37
C GLU A 92 -7.21 10.80 25.32
N GLN A 93 -6.43 11.44 26.19
CA GLN A 93 -4.97 11.32 26.36
C GLN A 93 -4.06 12.36 25.67
N GLN A 94 -4.59 13.55 25.39
CA GLN A 94 -3.80 14.80 25.53
C GLN A 94 -4.21 15.54 26.81
N ILE A 95 -4.24 14.84 27.94
CA ILE A 95 -4.25 15.47 29.26
C ILE A 95 -3.35 14.63 30.16
N THR A 96 -2.09 15.05 30.32
CA THR A 96 -1.35 15.24 31.58
C THR A 96 0.10 15.58 31.24
#